data_AF-A0A957ZHN3-F1
#
_entry.id   AF-A0A957ZHN3-F1
#
_cell.length_a   1.000
_cell.length_b   1.000
_cell.length_c   1.000
_cell.angle_alpha   90.00
_cell.angle_beta   90.00
_cell.angle_gamma   90.00
#
_symmetry.space_group_name_H-M   'P 1'
#
loop_
_entity.id
_entity.type
_entity.pdbx_description
1 polymer ?
#
loop_
_entity_poly.entity_id
_entity_poly.type
_entity_poly.pdbx_seq_one_letter_code
_entity_poly.pdbx_strand_id
1 'polypeptide(L)'
;LALRLEAYALSPALFARGIQATMAGARRSRPDVIHAHWLLPNGFIAAVVSRRLGIPLVVSIPGSDAQVARSNALFRSMARFALRQADLLTANSADLRDAVLPLGADLGKFDMIIYGTDPAALRPDETGVAALRADLGIGADDVVALCVGRMVPKKGFDVLIRALATPSLRERPVVGVMVGEGDDKAAWQQLALDLGVAERLRWVGNVPKTAIGR
;
A
#
# COMPACT_ATOMS: atom_id res chain seq x y z
N LEU A 1 -10.68 -6.38 -7.60
CA LEU A 1 -10.39 -7.40 -6.57
C LEU A 1 -11.65 -8.24 -6.38
N ALA A 2 -11.78 -9.35 -7.11
CA ALA A 2 -12.86 -10.29 -6.82
C ALA A 2 -12.43 -11.11 -5.61
N LEU A 3 -13.08 -10.90 -4.46
CA LEU A 3 -12.91 -11.77 -3.30
C LEU A 3 -13.31 -13.20 -3.70
N ARG A 4 -12.56 -14.21 -3.24
CA ARG A 4 -12.91 -15.62 -3.46
C ARG A 4 -14.31 -15.89 -2.90
N LEU A 5 -15.11 -16.74 -3.54
CA LEU A 5 -16.48 -17.07 -3.11
C LEU A 5 -16.54 -17.51 -1.63
N GLU A 6 -15.55 -18.27 -1.18
CA GLU A 6 -15.36 -18.70 0.20
C GLU A 6 -15.29 -17.52 1.18
N ALA A 7 -14.65 -16.42 0.78
CA ALA A 7 -14.55 -15.23 1.61
C ALA A 7 -15.92 -14.58 1.82
N TYR A 8 -16.79 -14.59 0.80
CA TYR A 8 -18.17 -14.10 0.94
C TYR A 8 -19.02 -14.99 1.85
N ALA A 9 -18.88 -16.32 1.72
CA ALA A 9 -19.63 -17.26 2.55
C ALA A 9 -19.27 -17.13 4.05
N LEU A 10 -17.99 -16.94 4.36
CA LEU A 10 -17.52 -16.80 5.74
C LEU A 10 -17.66 -15.38 6.29
N SER A 11 -17.83 -14.37 5.43
CA SER A 11 -17.86 -12.96 5.82
C SER A 11 -18.82 -12.66 6.99
N PRO A 12 -20.10 -13.10 6.99
CA PRO A 12 -21.01 -12.80 8.09
C PRO A 12 -20.51 -13.30 9.45
N ALA A 13 -19.97 -14.53 9.50
CA ALA A 13 -19.41 -15.11 10.72
C ALA A 13 -18.15 -14.35 11.17
N LEU A 14 -17.28 -13.95 10.23
CA LEU A 14 -16.09 -13.16 10.53
C LEU A 14 -16.45 -11.77 11.08
N PHE A 15 -17.44 -11.08 10.50
CA PHE A 15 -17.93 -9.81 11.03
C PHE A 15 -18.53 -9.97 12.44
N ALA A 16 -19.39 -10.97 12.65
CA ALA A 16 -20.00 -11.22 13.95
C ALA A 16 -18.94 -11.51 15.02
N ARG A 17 -17.96 -12.38 14.71
CA ARG A 17 -16.86 -12.70 15.63
C ARG A 17 -15.93 -11.51 15.86
N GLY A 18 -15.62 -10.73 14.84
CA GLY A 18 -14.85 -9.49 14.97
C GLY A 18 -15.52 -8.49 15.90
N ILE A 19 -16.84 -8.29 15.76
CA ILE A 19 -17.62 -7.43 16.66
C ILE A 19 -17.61 -7.97 18.09
N GLN A 20 -17.86 -9.27 18.28
CA GLN A 20 -17.86 -9.89 19.62
C GLN A 20 -16.49 -9.79 20.31
N ALA A 21 -15.41 -10.09 19.61
CA ALA A 21 -14.06 -10.02 20.15
C ALA A 21 -13.67 -8.58 20.50
N THR A 22 -13.96 -7.62 19.61
CA THR A 22 -13.69 -6.20 19.84
C THR A 22 -14.51 -5.66 21.01
N MET A 23 -15.80 -6.04 21.11
CA MET A 23 -16.67 -5.69 22.23
C MET A 23 -16.15 -6.23 23.57
N ALA A 24 -15.75 -7.50 23.60
CA ALA A 24 -15.22 -8.14 24.81
C ALA A 24 -13.88 -7.50 25.23
N GLY A 25 -13.02 -7.18 24.26
CA GLY A 25 -11.79 -6.42 24.48
C GLY A 25 -12.07 -5.05 25.10
N ALA A 26 -12.95 -4.26 24.47
CA ALA A 26 -13.30 -2.91 24.91
C ALA A 26 -13.95 -2.89 26.31
N ARG A 27 -14.80 -3.86 26.65
CA ARG A 27 -15.39 -3.96 27.99
C ARG A 27 -14.35 -4.28 29.07
N ARG A 28 -13.35 -5.08 28.73
CA ARG A 28 -12.25 -5.45 29.63
C ARG A 28 -11.26 -4.31 29.84
N SER A 29 -10.80 -3.68 28.76
CA SER A 29 -9.77 -2.64 28.84
C SER A 29 -10.33 -1.24 29.10
N ARG A 30 -11.63 -1.01 28.84
CA ARG A 30 -12.31 0.29 28.95
C ARG A 30 -11.51 1.43 28.30
N PRO A 31 -11.21 1.33 26.99
CA PRO A 31 -10.38 2.31 26.33
C PRO A 31 -11.10 3.65 26.20
N ASP A 32 -10.35 4.75 26.26
CA ASP A 32 -10.88 6.09 25.99
C ASP A 32 -11.19 6.30 24.51
N VAL A 33 -10.52 5.55 23.62
CA VAL A 33 -10.67 5.66 22.16
C VAL A 33 -10.53 4.27 21.53
N ILE A 34 -11.33 4.00 20.49
CA ILE A 34 -11.11 2.89 19.56
C ILE A 34 -10.46 3.44 18.29
N HIS A 35 -9.29 2.93 17.92
CA HIS A 35 -8.61 3.32 16.69
C HIS A 35 -8.57 2.16 15.70
N ALA A 36 -9.36 2.26 14.63
CA ALA A 36 -9.43 1.28 13.57
C ALA A 36 -8.55 1.68 12.38
N HIS A 37 -7.64 0.80 11.98
CA HIS A 37 -6.97 0.90 10.69
C HIS A 37 -7.77 0.14 9.63
N TRP A 38 -7.91 0.75 8.46
CA TRP A 38 -8.77 0.32 7.34
C TRP A 38 -10.26 0.63 7.59
N LEU A 39 -10.92 1.20 6.58
CA LEU A 39 -12.34 1.54 6.64
C LEU A 39 -13.20 0.27 6.66
N LEU A 40 -12.79 -0.74 5.87
CA LEU A 40 -13.41 -2.06 5.84
C LEU A 40 -12.33 -3.15 5.89
N PRO A 41 -12.56 -4.25 6.64
CA PRO A 41 -13.73 -4.51 7.48
C PRO A 41 -13.67 -3.82 8.86
N ASN A 42 -12.48 -3.41 9.30
CA ASN A 42 -12.20 -3.01 10.68
C ASN A 42 -12.95 -1.76 11.13
N GLY A 43 -12.99 -0.70 10.30
CA GLY A 43 -13.72 0.53 10.60
C GLY A 43 -15.21 0.27 10.86
N PHE A 44 -15.85 -0.62 10.09
CA PHE A 44 -17.24 -1.02 10.34
C PHE A 44 -17.40 -1.77 11.67
N ILE A 45 -16.54 -2.75 11.95
CA ILE A 45 -16.57 -3.52 13.20
C ILE A 45 -16.41 -2.57 14.41
N ALA A 46 -15.42 -1.68 14.35
CA ALA A 46 -15.14 -0.70 15.38
C ALA A 46 -16.28 0.31 15.54
N ALA A 47 -16.90 0.77 14.46
CA ALA A 47 -18.07 1.63 14.50
C ALA A 47 -19.26 0.98 15.21
N VAL A 48 -19.50 -0.32 14.97
CA VAL A 48 -20.56 -1.04 15.66
C VAL A 48 -20.30 -1.10 17.17
N VAL A 49 -19.04 -1.29 17.59
CA VAL A 49 -18.66 -1.34 19.01
C VAL A 49 -18.70 0.06 19.64
N SER A 50 -18.14 1.06 18.96
CA SER A 50 -18.17 2.48 19.36
C SER A 50 -19.60 2.93 19.64
N ARG A 51 -20.53 2.69 18.69
CA ARG A 51 -21.95 3.06 18.87
C ARG A 51 -22.61 2.39 20.07
N ARG A 52 -22.24 1.14 20.37
CA ARG A 52 -22.85 0.35 21.45
C ARG A 52 -22.27 0.67 22.83
N LEU A 53 -21.00 1.08 22.89
CA LEU A 53 -20.32 1.37 24.15
C LEU A 53 -20.18 2.88 24.42
N GLY A 54 -20.50 3.74 23.45
CA GLY A 54 -20.32 5.19 23.57
C GLY A 54 -18.85 5.62 23.57
N ILE A 55 -17.94 4.78 23.04
CA ILE A 55 -16.51 5.07 23.01
C ILE A 55 -16.16 5.80 21.71
N PRO A 56 -15.43 6.94 21.76
CA PRO A 56 -14.96 7.65 20.58
C PRO A 56 -14.20 6.76 19.58
N LEU A 57 -14.41 7.01 18.29
CA LEU A 57 -13.84 6.24 17.19
C LEU A 57 -12.92 7.09 16.30
N VAL A 58 -11.70 6.61 16.12
CA VAL A 58 -10.78 7.06 15.08
C VAL A 58 -10.70 6.00 13.97
N VAL A 59 -10.80 6.41 12.70
CA VAL A 59 -10.60 5.52 11.55
C VAL A 59 -9.49 6.03 10.66
N SER A 60 -8.42 5.24 10.49
CA SER A 60 -7.35 5.50 9.52
C SER A 60 -7.64 4.81 8.19
N ILE A 61 -7.52 5.57 7.10
CA ILE A 61 -7.82 5.16 5.73
C ILE A 61 -6.50 5.13 4.93
N PRO A 62 -5.80 3.98 4.91
CA PRO A 62 -4.45 3.88 4.35
C PRO A 62 -4.40 3.70 2.82
N GLY A 63 -5.52 3.35 2.16
CA GLY A 63 -5.45 3.01 0.74
C GLY A 63 -6.75 2.56 0.08
N SER A 64 -6.72 1.35 -0.51
CA SER A 64 -7.73 0.79 -1.42
C SER A 64 -9.14 0.60 -0.83
N ASP A 65 -9.34 0.97 0.43
CA ASP A 65 -10.61 0.97 1.15
C ASP A 65 -11.75 1.63 0.38
N ALA A 66 -11.48 2.79 -0.24
CA ALA A 66 -12.49 3.50 -1.02
C ALA A 66 -12.94 2.68 -2.24
N GLN A 67 -12.02 1.92 -2.87
CA GLN A 67 -12.35 1.03 -3.99
C GLN A 67 -13.19 -0.16 -3.52
N VAL A 68 -12.84 -0.77 -2.39
CA VAL A 68 -13.60 -1.87 -1.78
C VAL A 68 -15.00 -1.41 -1.38
N ALA A 69 -15.12 -0.24 -0.74
CA ALA A 69 -16.39 0.33 -0.35
C ALA A 69 -17.33 0.60 -1.53
N ARG A 70 -16.79 0.86 -2.73
CA ARG A 70 -17.58 1.09 -3.95
C ARG A 70 -17.94 -0.18 -4.69
N SER A 71 -17.41 -1.35 -4.31
CA SER A 71 -17.57 -2.59 -5.09
C SER A 71 -19.01 -3.14 -5.06
N ASN A 72 -19.77 -2.91 -3.99
CA ASN A 72 -21.18 -3.30 -3.90
C ASN A 72 -21.94 -2.43 -2.88
N ALA A 73 -23.27 -2.51 -2.89
CA ALA A 73 -24.15 -1.71 -2.04
C ALA A 73 -23.99 -2.00 -0.53
N LEU A 74 -23.72 -3.25 -0.16
CA LEU A 74 -23.52 -3.67 1.24
C LEU A 74 -22.27 -3.01 1.84
N PHE A 75 -21.13 -3.15 1.17
CA PHE A 75 -19.86 -2.54 1.60
C PHE A 75 -19.96 -1.02 1.59
N ARG A 76 -20.68 -0.43 0.63
CA ARG A 76 -20.96 1.01 0.62
C ARG A 76 -21.72 1.43 1.87
N SER A 77 -22.75 0.69 2.27
CA SER A 77 -23.53 0.96 3.48
C SER A 77 -22.68 0.83 4.75
N MET A 78 -21.86 -0.22 4.84
CA MET A 78 -20.95 -0.44 5.96
C MET A 78 -19.90 0.68 6.09
N ALA A 79 -19.29 1.08 4.97
CA ALA A 79 -18.36 2.21 4.94
C ALA A 79 -19.05 3.51 5.36
N ARG A 80 -20.25 3.80 4.83
CA ARG A 80 -21.07 4.96 5.25
C ARG A 80 -21.40 4.96 6.73
N PHE A 81 -21.65 3.79 7.31
CA PHE A 81 -21.88 3.68 8.74
C PHE A 81 -20.61 4.00 9.54
N ALA A 82 -19.47 3.43 9.14
CA ALA A 82 -18.18 3.70 9.79
C ALA A 82 -17.78 5.18 9.71
N LEU A 83 -17.90 5.81 8.53
CA LEU A 83 -17.59 7.23 8.32
C LEU A 83 -18.45 8.15 9.18
N ARG A 84 -19.75 7.85 9.31
CA ARG A 84 -20.66 8.65 10.14
C ARG A 84 -20.37 8.50 11.64
N GLN A 85 -20.02 7.29 12.07
CA GLN A 85 -19.75 6.99 13.47
C GLN A 85 -18.38 7.48 13.93
N ALA A 86 -17.41 7.63 13.02
CA ALA A 86 -16.10 8.14 13.35
C ALA A 86 -16.17 9.58 13.88
N ASP A 87 -15.43 9.84 14.95
CA ASP A 87 -15.21 11.17 15.52
C ASP A 87 -14.01 11.84 14.85
N LEU A 88 -13.01 11.04 14.46
CA LEU A 88 -11.84 11.46 13.70
C LEU A 88 -11.56 10.48 12.55
N LEU A 89 -11.30 11.03 11.37
CA LEU A 89 -10.86 10.31 10.19
C LEU A 89 -9.42 10.72 9.91
N THR A 90 -8.56 9.74 9.60
CA THR A 90 -7.17 10.04 9.23
C THR A 90 -6.84 9.44 7.87
N ALA A 91 -6.06 10.17 7.09
CA ALA A 91 -5.54 9.72 5.80
C ALA A 91 -4.08 10.17 5.67
N ASN A 92 -3.29 9.40 4.91
CA ASN A 92 -1.89 9.71 4.65
C ASN A 92 -1.67 10.50 3.34
N SER A 93 -2.73 10.80 2.60
CA SER A 93 -2.70 11.71 1.45
C SER A 93 -4.06 12.37 1.21
N ALA A 94 -4.05 13.52 0.52
CA ALA A 94 -5.27 14.20 0.07
C ALA A 94 -6.10 13.31 -0.87
N ASP A 95 -5.48 12.57 -1.77
CA ASP A 95 -6.17 11.67 -2.69
C ASP A 95 -7.00 10.61 -1.96
N LEU A 96 -6.47 10.06 -0.86
CA LEU A 96 -7.18 9.03 -0.08
C LEU A 96 -8.29 9.61 0.78
N ARG A 97 -8.10 10.83 1.32
CA ARG A 97 -9.18 11.62 1.94
C ARG A 97 -10.31 11.84 0.94
N ASP A 98 -9.99 12.32 -0.25
CA ASP A 98 -10.97 12.70 -1.28
C ASP A 98 -11.68 11.48 -1.86
N ALA A 99 -11.01 10.33 -1.91
CA ALA A 99 -11.58 9.08 -2.39
C ALA A 99 -12.80 8.61 -1.56
N VAL A 100 -12.94 9.03 -0.30
CA VAL A 100 -14.08 8.65 0.55
C VAL A 100 -15.15 9.75 0.70
N LEU A 101 -14.96 10.95 0.14
CA LEU A 101 -15.99 12.00 0.15
C LEU A 101 -17.29 11.59 -0.56
N PRO A 102 -17.27 10.89 -1.72
CA PRO A 102 -18.51 10.40 -2.33
C PRO A 102 -19.24 9.35 -1.49
N LEU A 103 -18.57 8.79 -0.47
CA LEU A 103 -19.18 7.90 0.51
C LEU A 103 -19.79 8.67 1.68
N GLY A 104 -19.80 10.01 1.67
CA GLY A 104 -20.37 10.85 2.73
C GLY A 104 -19.45 11.02 3.94
N ALA A 105 -18.14 10.95 3.75
CA ALA A 105 -17.18 11.34 4.78
C ALA A 105 -17.25 12.86 5.01
N ASP A 106 -17.11 13.28 6.26
CA ASP A 106 -17.13 14.68 6.68
C ASP A 106 -15.70 15.24 6.72
N LEU A 107 -15.42 16.26 5.91
CA LEU A 107 -14.12 16.94 5.88
C LEU A 107 -13.76 17.59 7.21
N GLY A 108 -14.74 18.03 7.99
CA GLY A 108 -14.51 18.62 9.32
C GLY A 108 -13.97 17.63 10.34
N LYS A 109 -14.01 16.34 10.05
CA LYS A 109 -13.48 15.26 10.90
C LYS A 109 -12.15 14.72 10.42
N PHE A 110 -11.54 15.29 9.37
CA PHE A 110 -10.28 14.77 8.84
C PHE A 110 -9.05 15.43 9.44
N ASP A 111 -8.07 14.58 9.76
CA ASP A 111 -6.70 15.00 9.99
C ASP A 111 -5.73 14.20 9.09
N MET A 112 -4.69 14.86 8.59
CA MET A 112 -3.73 14.26 7.67
C MET A 112 -2.52 13.75 8.45
N ILE A 113 -2.42 12.43 8.57
CA ILE A 113 -1.30 11.77 9.26
C ILE A 113 -0.48 11.01 8.23
N ILE A 114 0.63 11.64 7.81
CA ILE A 114 1.59 11.05 6.87
C ILE A 114 2.43 10.02 7.63
N TYR A 115 2.72 8.89 6.99
CA TYR A 115 3.63 7.90 7.56
C TYR A 115 5.05 8.45 7.63
N GLY A 116 5.61 8.46 8.83
CA GLY A 116 7.02 8.75 9.05
C GLY A 116 7.93 7.59 8.64
N THR A 117 9.17 7.92 8.31
CA THR A 117 10.28 6.98 8.23
C THR A 117 11.41 7.52 9.09
N ASP A 118 12.25 6.64 9.64
CA ASP A 118 13.49 7.06 10.28
C ASP A 118 14.49 7.49 9.20
N PRO A 119 14.90 8.78 9.13
CA PRO A 119 15.88 9.22 8.14
C PRO A 119 17.27 8.65 8.39
N ALA A 120 17.58 8.22 9.62
CA ALA A 120 18.87 7.68 10.00
C ALA A 120 18.97 6.16 9.77
N ALA A 121 17.87 5.50 9.39
CA ALA A 121 17.82 4.06 9.14
C ALA A 121 18.42 3.63 7.79
N LEU A 122 18.75 4.60 6.93
CA LEU A 122 19.43 4.38 5.65
C LEU A 122 20.60 5.37 5.54
N ARG A 123 21.81 4.87 5.70
CA ARG A 123 23.04 5.64 5.51
C ARG A 123 23.77 5.21 4.25
N PRO A 124 24.23 6.16 3.42
CA PRO A 124 25.11 5.84 2.31
C PRO A 124 26.40 5.18 2.83
N ASP A 125 26.69 3.97 2.38
CA ASP A 125 27.98 3.29 2.57
C ASP A 125 28.65 3.18 1.20
N GLU A 126 29.69 3.99 0.97
CA GLU A 126 30.42 4.01 -0.31
C GLU A 126 31.04 2.65 -0.66
N THR A 127 31.48 1.89 0.35
CA THR A 127 32.08 0.57 0.14
C THR A 127 31.00 -0.43 -0.27
N GLY A 128 29.87 -0.43 0.43
CA GLY A 128 28.70 -1.25 0.09
C GLY A 128 28.11 -0.93 -1.28
N VAL A 129 28.10 0.35 -1.68
CA VAL A 129 27.64 0.77 -3.01
C VAL A 129 28.56 0.24 -4.10
N ALA A 130 29.89 0.36 -3.95
CA ALA A 130 30.84 -0.13 -4.94
C ALA A 130 30.74 -1.66 -5.13
N ALA A 131 30.64 -2.41 -4.02
CA ALA A 131 30.46 -3.86 -4.05
C ALA A 131 29.15 -4.25 -4.76
N LEU A 132 28.03 -3.60 -4.42
CA LEU A 132 26.74 -3.89 -5.04
C LEU A 132 26.71 -3.58 -6.54
N ARG A 133 27.38 -2.51 -6.98
CA ARG A 133 27.52 -2.21 -8.42
C ARG A 133 28.29 -3.31 -9.14
N ALA A 134 29.38 -3.80 -8.55
CA ALA A 134 30.16 -4.90 -9.12
C ALA A 134 29.32 -6.20 -9.20
N ASP A 135 28.63 -6.57 -8.13
CA ASP A 135 27.77 -7.77 -8.08
C ASP A 135 26.64 -7.73 -9.12
N LEU A 136 26.10 -6.54 -9.40
CA LEU A 136 25.06 -6.32 -10.39
C LEU A 136 25.62 -6.04 -11.80
N GLY A 137 26.95 -6.01 -12.00
CA GLY A 137 27.57 -5.68 -13.29
C GLY A 137 27.15 -4.31 -13.81
N ILE A 138 27.22 -3.30 -12.93
CA ILE A 138 26.91 -1.89 -13.21
C ILE A 138 28.24 -1.12 -13.24
N GLY A 139 28.54 -0.43 -14.35
CA GLY A 139 29.77 0.34 -14.52
C GLY A 139 29.86 1.51 -13.55
N ALA A 140 31.04 2.10 -13.34
CA ALA A 140 31.21 3.21 -12.40
C ALA A 140 30.40 4.46 -12.81
N ASP A 141 30.33 4.74 -14.10
CA ASP A 141 29.68 5.94 -14.66
C ASP A 141 28.19 5.72 -15.03
N ASP A 142 27.67 4.50 -14.86
CA ASP A 142 26.27 4.20 -15.16
C ASP A 142 25.32 4.91 -14.17
N VAL A 143 24.24 5.48 -14.69
CA VAL A 143 23.15 6.00 -13.89
C VAL A 143 22.22 4.86 -13.51
N VAL A 144 21.99 4.68 -12.21
CA VAL A 144 21.06 3.66 -11.70
C VAL A 144 19.65 4.25 -11.58
N ALA A 145 18.70 3.69 -12.31
CA ALA A 145 17.28 3.92 -12.12
C ALA A 145 16.68 2.80 -11.27
N LEU A 146 16.46 3.07 -9.99
CA LEU A 146 15.98 2.07 -9.02
C LEU A 146 14.44 2.04 -8.94
N CYS A 147 13.84 0.87 -9.17
CA CYS A 147 12.42 0.62 -8.93
C CYS A 147 12.25 -0.46 -7.85
N VAL A 148 11.61 -0.10 -6.73
CA VAL A 148 11.38 -1.00 -5.60
C VAL A 148 9.88 -1.16 -5.32
N GLY A 149 9.39 -2.39 -5.30
CA GLY A 149 8.03 -2.70 -4.89
C GLY A 149 7.50 -4.01 -5.47
N ARG A 150 6.25 -4.33 -5.13
CA ARG A 150 5.55 -5.47 -5.76
C ARG A 150 5.42 -5.26 -7.26
N MET A 151 5.67 -6.28 -8.05
CA MET A 151 5.57 -6.21 -9.49
C MET A 151 4.12 -6.38 -9.94
N VAL A 152 3.37 -5.27 -9.85
CA VAL A 152 1.96 -5.13 -10.25
C VAL A 152 1.76 -3.81 -11.00
N PRO A 153 0.71 -3.62 -11.83
CA PRO A 153 0.68 -2.55 -12.82
C PRO A 153 0.74 -1.15 -12.20
N LYS A 154 0.09 -0.96 -11.05
CA LYS A 154 0.10 0.32 -10.31
C LYS A 154 1.46 0.72 -9.75
N LYS A 155 2.50 -0.11 -9.86
CA LYS A 155 3.87 0.20 -9.43
C LYS A 155 4.76 0.70 -10.58
N GLY A 156 4.29 0.65 -11.82
CA GLY A 156 4.88 1.38 -12.93
C GLY A 156 6.26 0.91 -13.37
N PHE A 157 6.62 -0.36 -13.16
CA PHE A 157 7.90 -0.89 -13.66
C PHE A 157 7.94 -0.87 -15.19
N ASP A 158 6.80 -1.14 -15.83
CA ASP A 158 6.60 -1.01 -17.28
C ASP A 158 6.89 0.40 -17.80
N VAL A 159 6.59 1.44 -17.00
CA VAL A 159 6.90 2.83 -17.34
C VAL A 159 8.41 3.04 -17.44
N LEU A 160 9.21 2.53 -16.49
CA LEU A 160 10.67 2.61 -16.56
C LEU A 160 11.21 1.85 -17.78
N ILE A 161 10.70 0.64 -18.05
CA ILE A 161 11.12 -0.17 -19.19
C ILE A 161 10.87 0.58 -20.51
N ARG A 162 9.68 1.16 -20.68
CA ARG A 162 9.35 1.98 -21.85
C ARG A 162 10.20 3.25 -21.94
N ALA A 163 10.48 3.89 -20.81
CA ALA A 163 11.33 5.08 -20.76
C ALA A 163 12.75 4.78 -21.27
N LEU A 164 13.35 3.66 -20.87
CA LEU A 164 14.68 3.24 -21.33
C LEU A 164 14.74 3.02 -22.85
N ALA A 165 13.62 2.68 -23.47
CA ALA A 165 13.52 2.47 -24.92
C ALA A 165 13.32 3.77 -25.72
N THR A 166 13.08 4.91 -25.06
CA THR A 166 12.91 6.20 -25.72
C THR A 166 14.22 6.69 -26.32
N PRO A 167 14.20 7.47 -27.43
CA PRO A 167 15.41 8.00 -28.05
C PRO A 167 16.31 8.80 -27.09
N SER A 168 15.71 9.52 -26.15
CA SER A 168 16.44 10.34 -25.17
C SER A 168 17.26 9.52 -24.17
N LEU A 169 16.89 8.26 -23.92
CA LEU A 169 17.56 7.38 -22.96
C LEU A 169 18.24 6.17 -23.62
N ARG A 170 17.93 5.85 -24.88
CA ARG A 170 18.43 4.65 -25.57
C ARG A 170 19.95 4.61 -25.65
N GLU A 171 20.61 5.76 -25.82
CA GLU A 171 22.08 5.87 -25.92
C GLU A 171 22.75 6.29 -24.60
N ARG A 172 21.97 6.58 -23.55
CA ARG A 172 22.53 6.98 -22.26
C ARG A 172 22.90 5.76 -21.42
N PRO A 173 23.96 5.83 -20.60
CA PRO A 173 24.39 4.75 -19.71
C PRO A 173 23.46 4.67 -18.50
N VAL A 174 22.20 4.28 -18.71
CA VAL A 174 21.20 4.12 -17.64
C VAL A 174 20.87 2.63 -17.48
N VAL A 175 21.02 2.12 -16.26
CA VAL A 175 20.69 0.75 -15.87
C VAL A 175 19.47 0.77 -14.95
N GLY A 176 18.44 0.01 -15.30
CA GLY A 176 17.25 -0.17 -14.46
C GLY A 176 17.45 -1.30 -13.45
N VAL A 177 17.35 -1.00 -12.16
CA VAL A 177 17.44 -2.02 -11.09
C VAL A 177 16.05 -2.27 -10.54
N MET A 178 15.55 -3.50 -10.73
CA MET A 178 14.18 -3.93 -10.47
C MET A 178 14.16 -4.82 -9.21
N VAL A 179 13.68 -4.26 -8.09
CA VAL A 179 13.63 -4.93 -6.78
C VAL A 179 12.18 -5.25 -6.42
N GLY A 180 11.92 -6.54 -6.19
CA GLY A 180 10.63 -7.09 -5.79
C GLY A 180 10.17 -8.25 -6.66
N GLU A 181 8.99 -8.77 -6.34
CA GLU A 181 8.33 -9.86 -7.06
C GLU A 181 6.83 -9.55 -7.27
N GLY A 182 6.18 -10.26 -8.18
CA GLY A 182 4.75 -10.13 -8.43
C GLY A 182 4.30 -10.72 -9.77
N ASP A 183 2.98 -10.75 -9.94
CA ASP A 183 2.31 -11.46 -11.03
C ASP A 183 2.71 -10.97 -12.43
N ASP A 184 3.08 -9.69 -12.56
CA ASP A 184 3.43 -9.08 -13.86
C ASP A 184 4.91 -9.21 -14.24
N LYS A 185 5.76 -9.83 -13.40
CA LYS A 185 7.21 -9.93 -13.64
C LYS A 185 7.53 -10.54 -15.01
N ALA A 186 6.91 -11.67 -15.34
CA ALA A 186 7.15 -12.36 -16.61
C ALA A 186 6.72 -11.51 -17.82
N ALA A 187 5.57 -10.84 -17.72
CA ALA A 187 5.09 -9.95 -18.78
C ALA A 187 6.02 -8.75 -18.99
N TRP A 188 6.61 -8.21 -17.92
CA TRP A 188 7.57 -7.10 -18.02
C TRP A 188 8.95 -7.52 -18.50
N GLN A 189 9.41 -8.73 -18.17
CA GLN A 189 10.61 -9.30 -18.78
C GLN A 189 10.44 -9.46 -20.29
N GLN A 190 9.29 -9.94 -20.74
CA GLN A 190 8.97 -10.00 -22.16
C GLN A 190 8.93 -8.61 -22.80
N LEU A 191 8.27 -7.64 -22.17
CA LEU A 191 8.26 -6.25 -22.65
C LEU A 191 9.67 -5.66 -22.83
N ALA A 192 10.60 -5.98 -21.92
CA ALA A 192 11.98 -5.51 -22.01
C ALA A 192 12.74 -6.13 -23.19
N LEU A 193 12.47 -7.41 -23.50
CA LEU A 193 12.99 -8.08 -24.70
C LEU A 193 12.43 -7.44 -25.97
N ASP A 194 11.11 -7.25 -26.03
CA ASP A 194 10.42 -6.67 -27.18
C ASP A 194 10.90 -5.26 -27.50
N LEU A 195 11.27 -4.49 -26.47
CA LEU A 195 11.78 -3.12 -26.61
C LEU A 195 13.31 -3.05 -26.79
N GLY A 196 14.01 -4.18 -26.73
CA GLY A 196 15.46 -4.26 -26.89
C GLY A 196 16.25 -3.61 -25.75
N VAL A 197 15.69 -3.60 -24.53
CA VAL A 197 16.31 -3.00 -23.33
C VAL A 197 16.59 -4.02 -22.22
N ALA A 198 16.38 -5.31 -22.46
CA ALA A 198 16.54 -6.37 -21.46
C ALA A 198 17.93 -6.38 -20.80
N GLU A 199 19.01 -6.20 -21.58
CA GLU A 199 20.39 -6.15 -21.10
C GLU A 199 20.69 -4.94 -20.20
N ARG A 200 19.81 -3.93 -20.21
CA ARG A 200 19.93 -2.73 -19.38
C ARG A 200 19.16 -2.85 -18.07
N LEU A 201 18.55 -4.00 -17.80
CA LEU A 201 17.79 -4.26 -16.59
C LEU A 201 18.49 -5.27 -15.70
N ARG A 202 18.36 -5.09 -14.38
CA ARG A 202 18.79 -6.04 -13.36
C ARG A 202 17.58 -6.45 -12.53
N TRP A 203 17.20 -7.71 -12.62
CA TRP A 203 16.07 -8.27 -11.88
C TRP A 203 16.57 -8.87 -10.57
N VAL A 204 16.52 -8.10 -9.48
CA VAL A 204 17.10 -8.47 -8.18
C VAL A 204 16.18 -9.39 -7.37
N GLY A 205 14.87 -9.29 -7.61
CA GLY A 205 13.87 -10.01 -6.83
C GLY A 205 13.68 -9.40 -5.43
N ASN A 206 13.13 -10.18 -4.50
CA ASN A 206 12.89 -9.73 -3.13
C ASN A 206 14.19 -9.68 -2.32
N VAL A 207 14.49 -8.51 -1.73
CA VAL A 207 15.63 -8.31 -0.84
C VAL A 207 15.16 -8.31 0.62
N PRO A 208 15.72 -9.17 1.50
CA PRO A 208 15.35 -9.16 2.91
C PRO A 208 15.85 -7.88 3.59
N LYS A 209 15.11 -7.41 4.60
CA LYS A 209 15.48 -6.18 5.34
C LYS A 209 16.88 -6.22 5.95
N THR A 210 17.40 -7.40 6.26
CA THR A 210 18.76 -7.60 6.81
C THR A 210 19.88 -7.30 5.82
N ALA A 211 19.57 -7.31 4.51
CA ALA A 211 20.52 -7.00 3.44
C ALA A 211 20.45 -5.53 2.99
N ILE A 212 19.54 -4.74 3.56
CA ILE A 212 19.44 -3.30 3.29
C ILE A 212 20.39 -2.59 4.25
N GLY A 213 21.36 -1.85 3.70
CA GLY A 213 22.32 -1.06 4.49
C GLY A 213 21.61 -0.14 5.48
N ARG A 214 22.08 -0.11 6.72
CA ARG A 214 21.56 0.75 7.79
C ARG A 214 22.39 2.01 7.90
#